data_AF-A0A3D2V4U0-F1
#
_entry.id   AF-A0A3D2V4U0-F1
#
_cell.length_a   1.000
_cell.length_b   1.000
_cell.length_c   1.000
_cell.angle_alpha   90.00
_cell.angle_beta   90.00
_cell.angle_gamma   90.00
#
_symmetry.space_group_name_H-M   'P 1'
#
loop_
_entity.id
_entity.type
_entity.pdbx_description
1 polymer ?
#
loop_
_entity_poly.entity_id
_entity_poly.type
_entity_poly.pdbx_seq_one_letter_code
_entity_poly.pdbx_strand_id
1 'polypeptide(L)'
;MIFQTASVIGLGTMGHGIAQMLAIAGMRVSAFDNNTDARESLHNRIRSNMLVMQSLGLLDGIDLDDVLSRVIICETEAEALADSQFVTEAIAEDLLVKQE
;
A
#
# COMPACT_ATOMS: atom_id res chain seq x y z
N MET A 1 -0.22 -18.08 4.50
CA MET A 1 -0.81 -16.84 5.06
C MET A 1 -2.32 -17.02 5.14
N ILE A 2 -2.97 -16.45 6.15
CA ILE A 2 -4.43 -16.54 6.36
C ILE A 2 -5.18 -15.56 5.44
N PHE A 3 -4.54 -14.47 5.01
CA PHE A 3 -5.10 -13.47 4.08
C PHE A 3 -4.27 -13.39 2.79
N GLN A 4 -4.95 -13.19 1.67
CA GLN A 4 -4.40 -13.04 0.32
C GLN A 4 -4.59 -11.62 -0.24
N THR A 5 -5.64 -10.92 0.18
CA THR A 5 -5.94 -9.53 -0.21
C THR A 5 -5.94 -8.62 1.01
N ALA A 6 -5.41 -7.40 0.82
CA ALA A 6 -5.47 -6.35 1.83
C ALA A 6 -5.85 -5.01 1.21
N SER A 7 -6.42 -4.15 2.03
CA SER A 7 -6.69 -2.75 1.66
C SER A 7 -5.94 -1.80 2.59
N VAL A 8 -5.37 -0.75 1.99
CA VAL A 8 -4.69 0.33 2.71
C VAL A 8 -5.43 1.63 2.40
N ILE A 9 -6.03 2.23 3.43
CA ILE A 9 -6.74 3.51 3.35
C ILE A 9 -5.85 4.60 3.95
N GLY A 10 -5.48 5.59 3.14
CA GLY A 10 -4.43 6.55 3.47
C GLY A 10 -3.07 6.07 2.95
N LEU A 11 -2.48 6.85 2.04
CA LEU A 11 -1.27 6.54 1.29
C LEU A 11 -0.18 7.59 1.53
N GLY A 12 -0.23 8.33 2.63
CA GLY A 12 0.81 9.26 3.05
C GLY A 12 2.14 8.58 3.42
N THR A 13 2.85 9.14 4.40
CA THR A 13 4.16 8.63 4.83
C THR A 13 4.10 7.21 5.35
N MET A 14 3.08 6.85 6.13
CA MET A 14 2.95 5.48 6.66
C MET A 14 2.32 4.53 5.64
N GLY A 15 1.25 4.97 4.99
CA GLY A 15 0.45 4.16 4.08
C GLY A 15 1.23 3.52 2.92
N HIS A 16 2.12 4.27 2.26
CA HIS A 16 2.91 3.70 1.15
C HIS A 16 3.85 2.58 1.62
N GLY A 17 4.46 2.71 2.80
CA GLY A 17 5.34 1.70 3.38
C GLY A 17 4.57 0.47 3.81
N ILE A 18 3.37 0.64 4.37
CA ILE A 18 2.47 -0.47 4.70
C ILE A 18 2.07 -1.24 3.43
N ALA A 19 1.62 -0.52 2.39
CA ALA A 19 1.27 -1.13 1.11
C ALA A 19 2.44 -1.91 0.49
N GLN A 20 3.65 -1.33 0.52
CA GLN A 20 4.87 -2.01 0.08
C GLN A 20 5.12 -3.30 0.86
N MET A 21 5.08 -3.26 2.19
CA MET A 21 5.43 -4.43 3.00
C MET A 21 4.41 -5.57 2.84
N LEU A 22 3.12 -5.24 2.71
CA LEU A 22 2.08 -6.23 2.41
C LEU A 22 2.28 -6.87 1.02
N ALA A 23 2.66 -6.06 0.02
CA ALA A 23 2.95 -6.55 -1.32
C ALA A 23 4.23 -7.41 -1.37
N ILE A 24 5.29 -7.03 -0.64
CA ILE A 24 6.50 -7.85 -0.44
C ILE A 24 6.17 -9.19 0.23
N ALA A 25 5.23 -9.18 1.18
CA ALA A 25 4.73 -10.40 1.80
C ALA A 25 3.91 -11.27 0.82
N GLY A 26 3.63 -10.81 -0.40
CA GLY A 26 2.95 -11.55 -1.46
C GLY A 26 1.44 -11.29 -1.54
N MET A 27 0.90 -10.37 -0.73
CA MET A 27 -0.53 -10.02 -0.77
C MET A 27 -0.83 -9.11 -1.97
N ARG A 28 -2.06 -9.22 -2.52
CA ARG A 28 -2.60 -8.21 -3.43
C ARG A 28 -3.15 -7.06 -2.58
N VAL A 29 -2.70 -5.84 -2.88
CA VAL A 29 -3.01 -4.65 -2.08
C VAL A 29 -3.86 -3.69 -2.92
N SER A 30 -5.08 -3.43 -2.48
CA SER A 30 -5.89 -2.32 -2.99
C SER A 30 -5.64 -1.08 -2.14
N ALA A 31 -5.29 0.03 -2.77
CA ALA A 31 -4.77 1.22 -2.10
C ALA A 31 -5.61 2.44 -2.49
N PHE A 32 -6.07 3.22 -1.50
CA PHE A 32 -6.83 4.44 -1.73
C PHE A 32 -6.41 5.55 -0.77
N ASP A 33 -6.47 6.79 -1.25
CA ASP A 33 -6.31 8.03 -0.49
C ASP A 33 -7.20 9.10 -1.13
N ASN A 34 -7.76 10.02 -0.34
CA ASN A 34 -8.54 11.14 -0.87
C ASN A 34 -7.66 12.16 -1.60
N ASN A 35 -6.37 12.21 -1.29
CA ASN A 35 -5.38 13.02 -1.96
C ASN A 35 -4.88 12.34 -3.23
N THR A 36 -5.20 12.93 -4.38
CA THR A 36 -4.76 12.45 -5.70
C THR A 36 -3.24 12.37 -5.83
N ASP A 37 -2.48 13.33 -5.29
CA ASP A 37 -1.01 13.30 -5.34
C ASP A 37 -0.45 12.09 -4.58
N ALA A 38 -1.08 11.70 -3.48
CA ALA A 38 -0.70 10.51 -2.72
C ALA A 38 -0.94 9.23 -3.55
N ARG A 39 -2.06 9.16 -4.28
CA ARG A 39 -2.38 8.06 -5.20
C ARG A 39 -1.38 7.99 -6.35
N GLU A 40 -1.22 9.07 -7.11
CA GLU A 40 -0.37 9.13 -8.30
C GLU A 40 1.12 8.88 -7.98
N SER A 41 1.58 9.32 -6.80
CA SER A 41 2.97 9.12 -6.39
C SER A 41 3.26 7.75 -5.75
N LEU A 42 2.24 6.92 -5.48
CA LEU A 42 2.39 5.71 -4.66
C LEU A 42 3.45 4.75 -5.23
N HIS A 43 3.31 4.33 -6.49
CA HIS A 43 4.26 3.38 -7.09
C HIS A 43 5.68 3.94 -7.17
N ASN A 44 5.82 5.24 -7.43
CA ASN A 44 7.14 5.89 -7.47
C ASN A 44 7.81 5.89 -6.09
N ARG A 45 7.04 6.13 -5.02
CA ARG A 45 7.54 6.09 -3.63
C ARG A 45 7.93 4.66 -3.22
N ILE A 46 7.09 3.67 -3.52
CA ILE A 46 7.40 2.25 -3.28
C ILE A 46 8.67 1.84 -4.03
N ARG A 47 8.76 2.18 -5.33
CA ARG A 47 9.93 1.92 -6.16
C ARG A 47 11.20 2.50 -5.56
N SER A 48 11.15 3.79 -5.19
CA SER A 48 12.31 4.49 -4.64
C SER A 48 12.78 3.86 -3.33
N ASN A 49 11.84 3.51 -2.45
CA ASN A 49 12.15 2.88 -1.18
C ASN A 49 12.73 1.45 -1.35
N MET A 50 12.14 0.66 -2.26
CA MET A 50 12.65 -0.68 -2.57
C MET A 50 14.06 -0.67 -3.18
N LEU A 51 14.36 0.28 -4.06
CA LEU A 51 15.72 0.42 -4.62
C LEU A 51 16.75 0.71 -3.52
N VAL A 52 16.41 1.55 -2.55
CA VAL A 52 17.26 1.78 -1.37
C VAL A 52 17.43 0.50 -0.57
N MET A 53 16.34 -0.21 -0.25
CA MET A 53 16.42 -1.47 0.51
C MET A 53 17.21 -2.58 -0.22
N GLN A 54 17.08 -2.68 -1.54
CA GLN A 54 17.89 -3.60 -2.36
C GLN A 54 19.37 -3.23 -2.33
N SER A 55 19.71 -1.93 -2.41
CA SER A 55 21.11 -1.48 -2.29
C SER A 55 21.73 -1.82 -0.94
N LEU A 56 20.91 -2.01 0.10
CA LEU A 56 21.31 -2.43 1.44
C LEU A 56 21.26 -3.95 1.64
N GLY A 57 20.92 -4.74 0.61
CA GLY A 57 20.83 -6.21 0.70
C GLY A 57 19.66 -6.73 1.54
N LEU A 58 18.59 -5.92 1.71
CA LEU A 58 17.46 -6.27 2.58
C LEU A 58 16.33 -7.02 1.85
N LEU A 59 16.39 -7.10 0.52
CA LEU A 59 15.32 -7.61 -0.35
C LEU A 59 15.82 -8.66 -1.34
N ASP A 60 16.77 -9.49 -0.92
CA ASP A 60 17.32 -10.57 -1.75
C ASP A 60 16.21 -11.50 -2.25
N GLY A 61 16.13 -11.69 -3.57
CA GLY A 61 15.12 -12.52 -4.21
C GLY A 61 13.72 -11.90 -4.33
N ILE A 62 13.53 -10.64 -3.93
CA ILE A 62 12.28 -9.91 -4.11
C ILE A 62 12.34 -9.09 -5.41
N ASP A 63 11.44 -9.40 -6.34
CA ASP A 63 11.31 -8.70 -7.61
C ASP A 63 10.49 -7.41 -7.45
N LEU A 64 11.04 -6.30 -7.91
CA LEU A 64 10.42 -4.97 -7.81
C LEU A 64 9.12 -4.89 -8.61
N ASP A 65 9.11 -5.41 -9.84
CA ASP A 65 7.96 -5.31 -10.73
C ASP A 65 6.83 -6.22 -10.27
N ASP A 66 7.15 -7.40 -9.71
CA ASP A 66 6.17 -8.27 -9.04
C ASP A 66 5.50 -7.53 -7.87
N VAL A 67 6.29 -6.90 -6.99
CA VAL A 67 5.74 -6.14 -5.85
C VAL A 67 4.86 -4.99 -6.32
N LEU A 68 5.30 -4.19 -7.30
CA LEU A 68 4.51 -3.09 -7.83
C LEU A 68 3.21 -3.59 -8.49
N SER A 69 3.25 -4.72 -9.19
CA SER A 69 2.06 -5.31 -9.84
C SER A 69 0.99 -5.77 -8.85
N ARG A 70 1.37 -6.08 -7.60
CA ARG A 70 0.44 -6.46 -6.53
C ARG A 70 -0.29 -5.24 -5.94
N VAL A 71 0.22 -4.03 -6.13
CA VAL A 71 -0.36 -2.80 -5.58
C VAL A 71 -1.25 -2.11 -6.61
N ILE A 72 -2.55 -2.06 -6.35
CA ILE A 72 -3.57 -1.48 -7.22
C ILE A 72 -4.07 -0.19 -6.57
N ILE A 73 -3.92 0.91 -7.28
CA ILE A 73 -4.45 2.22 -6.87
C ILE A 73 -5.91 2.28 -7.32
N CYS A 74 -6.82 2.47 -6.37
CA CYS A 74 -8.25 2.59 -6.63
C CYS A 74 -8.67 4.07 -6.71
N GLU A 75 -9.73 4.37 -7.46
CA GLU A 75 -10.25 5.74 -7.58
C GLU A 75 -11.24 6.08 -6.46
N THR A 76 -11.83 5.07 -5.84
CA THR A 76 -12.73 5.25 -4.69
C THR A 76 -12.36 4.32 -3.53
N GLU A 77 -12.74 4.72 -2.32
CA GLU A 77 -12.60 3.89 -1.13
C GLU A 77 -13.40 2.59 -1.23
N ALA A 78 -14.63 2.67 -1.77
CA ALA A 78 -15.49 1.50 -1.94
C ALA A 78 -14.84 0.45 -2.86
N GLU A 79 -14.19 0.88 -3.95
CA GLU A 79 -13.41 -0.02 -4.82
C GLU A 79 -12.24 -0.66 -4.07
N ALA A 80 -11.54 0.11 -3.24
CA ALA A 80 -10.41 -0.42 -2.48
C ALA A 80 -10.84 -1.48 -1.46
N LEU A 81 -12.05 -1.38 -0.90
CA LEU A 81 -12.55 -2.27 0.15
C LEU A 81 -13.31 -3.51 -0.37
N ALA A 82 -13.71 -3.53 -1.65
CA ALA A 82 -14.67 -4.50 -2.19
C ALA A 82 -14.32 -5.98 -1.92
N ASP A 83 -13.05 -6.37 -2.09
CA ASP A 83 -12.57 -7.76 -1.96
C ASP A 83 -11.58 -7.95 -0.80
N SER A 84 -11.59 -7.06 0.19
CA SER A 84 -10.57 -7.04 1.23
C SER A 84 -10.78 -8.12 2.28
N GLN A 85 -9.71 -8.87 2.60
CA GLN A 85 -9.69 -9.78 3.74
C GLN A 85 -9.04 -9.16 4.98
N PHE A 86 -8.23 -8.13 4.80
CA PHE A 86 -7.56 -7.39 5.85
C PHE A 86 -7.50 -5.91 5.48
N VAL A 87 -8.00 -5.03 6.35
CA VAL A 87 -7.99 -3.59 6.12
C VAL A 87 -7.11 -2.93 7.17
N THR A 88 -6.28 -1.99 6.73
CA THR A 88 -5.56 -1.08 7.63
C THR A 88 -5.73 0.34 7.16
N GLU A 89 -6.03 1.23 8.10
CA GLU A 89 -6.02 2.67 7.85
C GLU A 89 -4.66 3.26 8.27
N ALA A 90 -4.25 4.28 7.55
CA ALA A 90 -3.12 5.15 7.85
C ALA A 90 -3.49 6.59 7.44
N ILE A 91 -4.70 7.02 7.84
CA ILE A 91 -5.22 8.37 7.57
C ILE A 91 -4.73 9.35 8.65
N ALA A 92 -5.20 10.60 8.60
CA ALA A 92 -4.84 11.62 9.59
C ALA A 92 -5.12 11.13 11.03
N GLU A 93 -4.25 11.52 11.97
CA GLU A 93 -4.40 11.21 13.40
C GLU A 93 -5.45 12.09 14.08
N ASP A 94 -6.68 12.01 13.56
CA ASP A 94 -7.88 12.63 14.09
C ASP A 94 -8.90 11.54 14.41
N LEU A 95 -9.37 11.51 15.66
CA LEU A 95 -10.27 10.48 16.16
C LEU A 95 -11.62 10.47 15.42
N LEU A 96 -12.17 11.64 15.12
CA LEU A 96 -13.48 11.73 14.48
C LEU A 96 -13.40 11.22 13.04
N VAL A 97 -12.35 11.61 12.32
CA VAL A 97 -12.11 11.16 10.95
C VAL A 97 -11.92 9.64 10.88
N LYS A 98 -11.26 9.02 11.87
CA LYS A 98 -11.07 7.56 11.92
C LYS A 98 -12.32 6.76 12.30
N GLN A 99 -13.36 7.41 12.84
CA GLN A 99 -14.60 6.76 13.27
C GLN A 99 -15.75 6.87 12.26
N GLU A 100 -15.62 7.75 11.27
CA GLU A 100 -16.53 7.87 10.12
C GLU A 100 -16.39 6.66 9.18
#